data_AF-A0A7C9EP70-F1
#
_entry.id   AF-A0A7C9EP70-F1
#
_cell.length_a   1.000
_cell.length_b   1.000
_cell.length_c   1.000
_cell.angle_alpha   90.00
_cell.angle_beta   90.00
_cell.angle_gamma   90.00
#
_symmetry.space_group_name_H-M   'P 1'
#
loop_
_entity.id
_entity.type
_entity.pdbx_description
1 polymer ?
#
loop_
_entity_poly.entity_id
_entity_poly.type
_entity_poly.pdbx_seq_one_letter_code
_entity_poly.pdbx_strand_id
1 'polypeptide(L)'
;VAFLCLFMLGKLEESLQLLIDSNRIPEAALMARSYLPSKVSDVVAIWRKDLDKVNAKAAESLADPQEYPNLFEDWQIALAVESKVAETRGNYPPAEQYLQFAEKSKIDLVEAFKSMQMDEEQSLENGDTVYEDEVTEDNAEQNGVDEGQEAAIVVDADSNDSAVLVNGNEAEEEWGRKNDGTPSA
;
A
#
# COMPACT_ATOMS: atom_id res chain seq x y z
N VAL A 1 -21.08 -9.78 20.93
CA VAL A 1 -20.00 -10.49 21.69
C VAL A 1 -19.19 -11.42 20.78
N ALA A 2 -19.81 -12.21 19.90
CA ALA A 2 -19.11 -13.17 19.03
C ALA A 2 -17.92 -12.59 18.22
N PHE A 3 -18.07 -11.40 17.62
CA PHE A 3 -17.01 -10.75 16.84
C PHE A 3 -15.69 -10.63 17.60
N LEU A 4 -15.72 -10.05 18.81
CA LEU A 4 -14.52 -9.83 19.61
C LEU A 4 -13.85 -11.15 20.00
N CYS A 5 -14.64 -12.18 20.31
CA CYS A 5 -14.11 -13.51 20.61
C CYS A 5 -13.37 -14.10 19.39
N LEU A 6 -13.98 -14.07 18.21
CA LEU A 6 -13.35 -14.55 16.97
C LEU A 6 -12.09 -13.74 16.63
N PHE A 7 -12.16 -12.42 16.77
CA PHE A 7 -11.06 -11.52 16.49
C PHE A 7 -9.85 -11.77 17.41
N MET A 8 -10.06 -11.89 18.73
CA MET A 8 -8.99 -12.22 19.68
C MET A 8 -8.40 -13.62 19.44
N LEU A 9 -9.20 -14.55 18.92
CA LEU A 9 -8.77 -15.88 18.47
C LEU A 9 -8.20 -15.86 17.04
N GLY A 10 -7.93 -14.69 16.46
CA GLY A 10 -7.32 -14.59 15.13
C GLY A 10 -8.12 -15.25 14.00
N LYS A 11 -9.40 -15.57 14.23
CA LYS A 11 -10.30 -16.21 13.25
C LYS A 11 -10.92 -15.14 12.35
N LEU A 12 -10.07 -14.51 11.54
CA LEU A 12 -10.43 -13.27 10.84
C LEU A 12 -11.49 -13.49 9.78
N GLU A 13 -11.45 -14.62 9.07
CA GLU A 13 -12.40 -15.01 8.04
C GLU A 13 -13.79 -15.24 8.64
N GLU A 14 -13.88 -15.90 9.80
CA GLU A 14 -15.14 -16.10 10.53
C GLU A 14 -15.71 -14.75 11.02
N SER A 15 -14.86 -13.87 11.53
CA SER A 15 -15.29 -12.54 11.95
C SER A 15 -15.72 -11.64 10.79
N LEU A 16 -15.06 -11.74 9.63
CA LEU A 16 -15.45 -11.03 8.41
C LEU A 16 -16.82 -11.53 7.93
N GLN A 17 -17.01 -12.84 7.85
CA GLN A 17 -18.28 -13.44 7.46
C GLN A 17 -19.41 -13.03 8.40
N LEU A 18 -19.15 -12.99 9.72
CA LEU A 18 -20.12 -12.51 10.70
C LEU A 18 -20.58 -11.07 10.43
N LEU A 19 -19.68 -10.17 10.01
CA LEU A 19 -20.03 -8.79 9.64
C LEU A 19 -20.87 -8.75 8.36
N ILE A 20 -20.55 -9.58 7.37
CA ILE A 20 -21.33 -9.70 6.13
C ILE A 20 -22.74 -10.21 6.43
N ASP A 21 -22.85 -11.32 7.19
CA ASP A 21 -24.13 -11.97 7.52
C ASP A 21 -25.04 -11.08 8.37
N SER A 22 -24.46 -10.19 9.18
CA SER A 22 -25.19 -9.19 9.97
C SER A 22 -25.49 -7.89 9.22
N ASN A 23 -25.23 -7.85 7.91
CA ASN A 23 -25.46 -6.70 7.03
C ASN A 23 -24.70 -5.43 7.46
N ARG A 24 -23.50 -5.60 8.05
CA ARG A 24 -22.60 -4.51 8.46
C ARG A 24 -21.45 -4.37 7.46
N ILE A 25 -21.79 -4.21 6.18
CA ILE A 25 -20.83 -4.29 5.07
C ILE A 25 -19.72 -3.22 5.12
N PRO A 26 -19.96 -1.94 5.47
CA PRO A 26 -18.89 -0.96 5.59
C PRO A 26 -17.81 -1.35 6.61
N GLU A 27 -18.23 -1.97 7.72
CA GLU A 27 -17.31 -2.45 8.75
C GLU A 27 -16.55 -3.69 8.29
N ALA A 28 -17.22 -4.58 7.55
CA ALA A 28 -16.57 -5.72 6.89
C ALA A 28 -15.49 -5.24 5.92
N ALA A 29 -15.76 -4.20 5.13
CA ALA A 29 -14.82 -3.63 4.17
C ALA A 29 -13.60 -3.03 4.88
N LEU A 30 -13.82 -2.27 5.96
CA LEU A 30 -12.74 -1.73 6.77
C LEU A 30 -11.89 -2.84 7.40
N MET A 31 -12.53 -3.87 7.95
CA MET A 31 -11.85 -5.02 8.52
C MET A 31 -11.02 -5.78 7.49
N ALA A 32 -11.58 -6.04 6.31
CA ALA A 32 -10.88 -6.70 5.21
C ALA A 32 -9.64 -5.89 4.83
N ARG A 33 -9.78 -4.56 4.65
CA ARG A 33 -8.65 -3.70 4.30
C ARG A 33 -7.50 -3.78 5.31
N SER A 34 -7.81 -3.87 6.60
CA SER A 34 -6.79 -3.88 7.66
C SER A 34 -6.12 -5.25 7.87
N TYR A 35 -6.84 -6.36 7.70
CA TYR A 35 -6.33 -7.67 8.13
C TYR A 35 -6.41 -8.79 7.09
N LEU A 36 -7.27 -8.62 6.07
CA LEU A 36 -7.51 -9.58 4.99
C LEU A 36 -7.57 -8.84 3.64
N PRO A 37 -6.51 -8.12 3.21
CA PRO A 37 -6.52 -7.35 1.97
C PRO A 37 -6.96 -8.19 0.77
N SER A 38 -6.61 -9.48 0.73
CA SER A 38 -7.07 -10.43 -0.30
C SER A 38 -8.59 -10.51 -0.48
N LYS A 39 -9.38 -10.14 0.56
CA LYS A 39 -10.84 -10.18 0.57
C LYS A 39 -11.51 -8.83 0.29
N VAL A 40 -10.75 -7.74 0.15
CA VAL A 40 -11.33 -6.39 -0.01
C VAL A 40 -12.19 -6.31 -1.26
N SER A 41 -11.72 -6.79 -2.41
CA SER A 41 -12.49 -6.71 -3.66
C SER A 41 -13.84 -7.43 -3.56
N ASP A 42 -13.86 -8.64 -2.98
CA ASP A 42 -15.09 -9.39 -2.72
C ASP A 42 -16.08 -8.59 -1.86
N VAL A 43 -15.60 -7.99 -0.77
CA VAL A 43 -16.45 -7.24 0.17
C VAL A 43 -16.92 -5.92 -0.44
N VAL A 44 -16.07 -5.22 -1.20
CA VAL A 44 -16.45 -3.99 -1.90
C VAL A 44 -17.48 -4.30 -2.99
N ALA A 45 -17.41 -5.43 -3.68
CA ALA A 45 -18.45 -5.85 -4.62
C ALA A 45 -19.81 -6.07 -3.93
N ILE A 46 -19.82 -6.71 -2.75
CA ILE A 46 -21.03 -6.84 -1.91
C ILE A 46 -21.53 -5.45 -1.50
N TRP A 47 -20.62 -4.56 -1.09
CA TRP A 47 -20.97 -3.20 -0.65
C TRP A 47 -21.58 -2.36 -1.76
N ARG A 48 -20.98 -2.38 -2.96
CA ARG A 48 -21.50 -1.71 -4.15
C ARG A 48 -22.92 -2.18 -4.46
N LYS A 49 -23.15 -3.49 -4.46
CA LYS A 49 -24.49 -4.08 -4.69
C LYS A 49 -25.51 -3.68 -3.62
N ASP A 50 -25.10 -3.56 -2.37
CA ASP A 50 -26.00 -3.13 -1.30
C ASP A 50 -26.32 -1.64 -1.38
N LEU A 51 -25.30 -0.81 -1.63
CA LEU A 51 -25.44 0.64 -1.79
C LEU A 51 -26.25 1.02 -3.03
N ASP A 52 -26.17 0.25 -4.11
CA ASP A 52 -26.91 0.54 -5.36
C ASP A 52 -28.43 0.63 -5.13
N LYS A 53 -28.94 -0.11 -4.14
CA LYS A 53 -30.35 -0.08 -3.72
C LYS A 53 -30.79 1.26 -3.13
N VAL A 54 -29.85 2.02 -2.55
CA VAL A 54 -30.12 3.29 -1.84
C VAL A 54 -29.55 4.50 -2.56
N ASN A 55 -28.37 4.38 -3.18
CA ASN A 55 -27.65 5.43 -3.88
C ASN A 55 -26.63 4.86 -4.87
N ALA A 56 -27.03 4.73 -6.14
CA ALA A 56 -26.17 4.27 -7.23
C ALA A 56 -24.87 5.09 -7.37
N LYS A 57 -24.95 6.42 -7.24
CA LYS A 57 -23.77 7.29 -7.34
C LYS A 57 -22.74 7.02 -6.24
N ALA A 58 -23.21 6.73 -5.02
CA ALA A 58 -22.32 6.34 -3.93
C ALA A 58 -21.69 4.96 -4.18
N ALA A 59 -22.44 4.02 -4.75
CA ALA A 59 -21.91 2.71 -5.13
C ALA A 59 -20.80 2.82 -6.20
N GLU A 60 -21.02 3.64 -7.23
CA GLU A 60 -20.01 3.92 -8.28
C GLU A 60 -18.77 4.62 -7.75
N SER A 61 -18.89 5.36 -6.65
CA SER A 61 -17.76 6.07 -6.02
C SER A 61 -16.83 5.15 -5.21
N LEU A 62 -17.22 3.89 -4.98
CA LEU A 62 -16.36 2.93 -4.29
C LEU A 62 -15.30 2.37 -5.25
N ALA A 63 -14.04 2.73 -5.02
CA ALA A 63 -12.90 2.20 -5.76
C ALA A 63 -12.53 0.78 -5.29
N ASP A 64 -12.21 -0.10 -6.23
CA ASP A 64 -11.64 -1.42 -5.96
C ASP A 64 -10.09 -1.38 -6.07
N PRO A 65 -9.34 -1.92 -5.09
CA PRO A 65 -7.89 -2.02 -5.21
C PRO A 65 -7.40 -2.97 -6.31
N GLN A 66 -8.21 -3.91 -6.80
CA GLN A 66 -7.86 -4.72 -7.97
C GLN A 66 -8.02 -3.95 -9.28
N GLU A 67 -9.00 -3.05 -9.37
CA GLU A 67 -9.29 -2.27 -10.59
C GLU A 67 -8.43 -1.00 -10.66
N TYR A 68 -8.16 -0.38 -9.51
CA TYR A 68 -7.39 0.87 -9.41
C TYR A 68 -6.24 0.76 -8.41
N PRO A 69 -5.25 -0.15 -8.60
CA PRO A 69 -4.18 -0.37 -7.63
C PRO A 69 -3.39 0.89 -7.27
N ASN A 70 -3.27 1.84 -8.19
CA ASN A 70 -2.57 3.11 -8.00
C ASN A 70 -3.22 4.05 -6.97
N LEU A 71 -4.48 3.81 -6.59
CA LEU A 71 -5.16 4.56 -5.53
C LEU A 71 -4.92 3.97 -4.14
N PHE A 72 -4.24 2.83 -4.06
CA PHE A 72 -4.01 2.08 -2.82
C PHE A 72 -2.51 1.86 -2.65
N GLU A 73 -1.91 2.65 -1.78
CA GLU A 73 -0.51 2.51 -1.39
C GLU A 73 -0.23 1.13 -0.80
N ASP A 74 0.95 0.59 -1.08
CA ASP A 74 1.45 -0.67 -0.54
C ASP A 74 0.53 -1.88 -0.75
N TRP A 75 -0.39 -1.84 -1.72
CA TRP A 75 -1.39 -2.89 -1.89
C TRP A 75 -0.79 -4.30 -2.07
N GLN A 76 0.23 -4.42 -2.92
CA GLN A 76 0.92 -5.69 -3.14
C GLN A 76 1.71 -6.16 -1.90
N ILE A 77 2.28 -5.20 -1.15
CA ILE A 77 2.99 -5.50 0.10
C ILE A 77 1.99 -6.00 1.14
N ALA A 78 0.83 -5.38 1.27
CA ALA A 78 -0.22 -5.81 2.18
C ALA A 78 -0.69 -7.25 1.89
N LEU A 79 -0.83 -7.63 0.61
CA LEU A 79 -1.14 -9.02 0.21
C LEU A 79 -0.03 -10.00 0.58
N ALA A 80 1.25 -9.61 0.39
CA ALA A 80 2.39 -10.44 0.77
C ALA A 80 2.48 -10.61 2.31
N VAL A 81 2.30 -9.52 3.05
CA VAL A 81 2.27 -9.52 4.52
C VAL A 81 1.13 -10.39 5.04
N GLU A 82 -0.09 -10.27 4.47
CA GLU A 82 -1.22 -11.12 4.84
C GLU A 82 -0.86 -12.60 4.72
N SER A 83 -0.28 -13.01 3.59
CA SER A 83 0.12 -14.38 3.32
C SER A 83 1.12 -14.90 4.37
N LYS A 84 2.16 -14.11 4.69
CA LYS A 84 3.16 -14.48 5.71
C LYS A 84 2.59 -14.53 7.13
N VAL A 85 1.72 -13.59 7.48
CA VAL A 85 1.09 -13.53 8.81
C VAL A 85 0.10 -14.67 8.98
N ALA A 86 -0.61 -15.07 7.92
CA ALA A 86 -1.58 -16.16 7.96
C ALA A 86 -0.97 -17.49 8.43
N GLU A 87 0.30 -17.76 8.10
CA GLU A 87 1.02 -18.99 8.52
C GLU A 87 1.21 -19.09 10.05
N THR A 88 1.37 -17.96 10.73
CA THR A 88 1.63 -17.91 12.18
C THR A 88 0.41 -17.50 13.00
N ARG A 89 -0.67 -17.10 12.31
CA ARG A 89 -1.95 -16.71 12.90
C ARG A 89 -2.57 -17.91 13.65
N GLY A 90 -3.08 -17.65 14.85
CA GLY A 90 -3.66 -18.71 15.70
C GLY A 90 -2.65 -19.49 16.52
N ASN A 91 -1.34 -19.18 16.44
CA ASN A 91 -0.36 -19.70 17.35
C ASN A 91 -0.32 -18.86 18.65
N TYR A 92 -0.75 -19.45 19.76
CA TYR A 92 -0.81 -18.78 21.05
C TYR A 92 0.30 -19.27 21.97
N PRO A 93 1.36 -18.48 22.21
CA PRO A 93 2.38 -18.86 23.16
C PRO A 93 1.81 -18.93 24.58
N PRO A 94 2.41 -19.75 25.47
CA PRO A 94 2.02 -19.77 26.88
C PRO A 94 2.11 -18.37 27.51
N ALA A 95 1.18 -18.07 28.42
CA ALA A 95 1.09 -16.75 29.06
C ALA A 95 2.39 -16.30 29.77
N GLU A 96 3.21 -17.24 30.23
CA GLU A 96 4.54 -16.97 30.83
C GLU A 96 5.45 -16.18 29.87
N GLN A 97 5.29 -16.35 28.55
CA GLN A 97 6.11 -15.68 27.54
C GLN A 97 5.59 -14.27 27.19
N TYR A 98 4.53 -13.78 27.83
CA TYR A 98 3.88 -12.51 27.45
C TYR A 98 4.85 -11.33 27.32
N LEU A 99 5.78 -11.17 28.27
CA LEU A 99 6.75 -10.06 28.24
C LEU A 99 7.64 -10.09 26.98
N GLN A 100 7.87 -11.26 26.39
CA GLN A 100 8.68 -11.42 25.17
C GLN A 100 7.89 -11.03 23.90
N PHE A 101 6.56 -11.07 23.95
CA PHE A 101 5.68 -10.80 22.80
C PHE A 101 4.99 -9.44 22.88
N ALA A 102 4.84 -8.86 24.08
CA ALA A 102 4.18 -7.58 24.29
C ALA A 102 4.86 -6.41 23.56
N GLU A 103 6.16 -6.51 23.29
CA GLU A 103 6.88 -5.50 22.49
C GLU A 103 6.66 -5.70 20.99
N LYS A 104 6.53 -6.95 20.53
CA LYS A 104 6.34 -7.29 19.11
C LYS A 104 4.99 -6.81 18.56
N SER A 105 3.98 -6.65 19.41
CA SER A 105 2.65 -6.18 19.00
C SER A 105 2.60 -4.72 18.53
N LYS A 106 3.69 -3.96 18.71
CA LYS A 106 3.79 -2.55 18.30
C LYS A 106 4.45 -2.37 16.93
N ILE A 107 4.91 -3.45 16.31
CA ILE A 107 5.61 -3.41 15.03
C ILE A 107 4.59 -3.23 13.91
N ASP A 108 4.84 -2.26 13.03
CA ASP A 108 4.14 -2.16 11.75
C ASP A 108 4.67 -3.25 10.81
N LEU A 109 3.79 -4.17 10.44
CA LEU A 109 4.13 -5.32 9.63
C LEU A 109 4.48 -4.94 8.18
N VAL A 110 3.89 -3.86 7.67
CA VAL A 110 4.16 -3.38 6.30
C VAL A 110 5.56 -2.78 6.25
N GLU A 111 5.91 -1.92 7.22
CA GLU A 111 7.25 -1.32 7.29
C GLU A 111 8.34 -2.36 7.59
N ALA A 112 8.05 -3.33 8.49
CA ALA A 112 8.97 -4.43 8.74
C ALA A 112 9.24 -5.25 7.46
N PHE A 113 8.20 -5.54 6.67
CA PHE A 113 8.34 -6.28 5.42
C PHE A 113 9.12 -5.50 4.36
N LYS A 114 8.92 -4.17 4.26
CA LYS A 114 9.72 -3.30 3.38
C LYS A 114 11.20 -3.32 3.77
N SER A 115 11.50 -3.18 5.06
CA SER A 115 12.89 -3.17 5.53
C SER A 115 13.64 -4.49 5.23
N MET A 116 12.96 -5.64 5.37
CA MET A 116 13.55 -6.94 5.05
C MET A 116 13.90 -7.11 3.57
N GLN A 117 13.06 -6.61 2.66
CA GLN A 117 13.34 -6.70 1.21
C GLN A 117 14.54 -5.84 0.80
N MET A 118 14.72 -4.67 1.41
CA MET A 118 15.87 -3.80 1.13
C MET A 118 17.20 -4.43 1.54
N ASP A 119 17.23 -5.14 2.66
CA ASP A 119 18.43 -5.85 3.14
C ASP A 119 18.79 -7.04 2.23
N GLU A 120 17.79 -7.74 1.68
CA GLU A 120 18.01 -8.81 0.69
C GLU A 120 18.58 -8.25 -0.63
N GLU A 121 18.06 -7.13 -1.14
CA GLU A 121 18.55 -6.53 -2.39
C GLU A 121 19.99 -5.98 -2.26
N GLN A 122 20.36 -5.35 -1.15
CA GLN A 122 21.72 -4.85 -0.91
C GLN A 122 22.77 -5.97 -0.81
N SER A 123 22.35 -7.18 -0.42
CA SER A 123 23.26 -8.33 -0.30
C SER A 123 23.68 -8.93 -1.65
N LEU A 124 22.99 -8.59 -2.74
CA LEU A 124 23.22 -9.16 -4.08
C LEU A 124 24.15 -8.31 -4.97
N GLU A 125 24.53 -7.09 -4.58
CA GLU A 125 25.31 -6.18 -5.44
C GLU A 125 26.85 -6.30 -5.28
N ASN A 126 27.34 -7.03 -4.28
CA ASN A 126 28.79 -7.16 -4.04
C ASN A 126 29.34 -8.51 -4.49
N GLY A 127 29.68 -8.63 -5.79
CA GLY A 127 30.57 -9.71 -6.21
C GLY A 127 30.63 -10.02 -7.70
N ASP A 128 31.11 -9.09 -8.54
CA ASP A 128 31.93 -9.46 -9.71
C ASP A 128 32.79 -8.28 -10.20
N THR A 129 33.78 -7.87 -9.39
CA THR A 129 34.93 -7.13 -9.92
C THR A 129 36.00 -8.15 -10.31
N VAL A 130 35.90 -8.68 -11.52
CA VAL A 130 37.03 -9.36 -12.16
C VAL A 130 38.06 -8.30 -12.52
N TYR A 131 39.17 -8.31 -11.77
CA TYR A 131 40.43 -7.71 -12.20
C TYR A 131 40.91 -8.46 -13.44
N GLU A 132 40.76 -7.89 -14.63
CA GLU A 132 41.50 -8.36 -15.80
C GLU A 132 42.87 -7.68 -15.83
N ASP A 133 43.86 -8.46 -15.43
CA ASP A 133 45.29 -8.18 -15.58
C ASP A 133 45.71 -8.39 -17.05
N GLU A 134 46.70 -7.60 -17.47
CA GLU A 134 47.15 -7.41 -18.85
C GLU A 134 47.59 -8.68 -19.58
N VAL A 135 47.28 -8.77 -20.89
CA VAL A 135 48.14 -9.48 -21.85
C VAL A 135 48.24 -8.68 -23.16
N THR A 136 49.48 -8.35 -23.52
CA THR A 136 49.93 -7.58 -24.69
C THR A 136 50.02 -8.39 -25.99
N GLU A 137 49.81 -7.66 -27.11
CA GLU A 137 50.38 -7.79 -28.48
C GLU A 137 50.20 -9.10 -29.29
N ASP A 138 49.57 -9.03 -30.48
CA ASP A 138 50.28 -8.70 -31.73
C ASP A 138 49.38 -8.65 -33.01
N ASN A 139 49.57 -7.57 -33.78
CA ASN A 139 49.56 -7.38 -35.25
C ASN A 139 48.59 -8.11 -36.21
N ALA A 140 47.83 -7.35 -37.03
CA ALA A 140 48.20 -6.96 -38.42
C ALA A 140 47.01 -6.62 -39.36
N GLU A 141 47.15 -5.48 -40.04
CA GLU A 141 46.75 -5.14 -41.43
C GLU A 141 45.36 -4.58 -41.82
N GLN A 142 45.40 -3.26 -42.09
CA GLN A 142 45.07 -2.57 -43.36
C GLN A 142 43.62 -2.49 -43.89
N ASN A 143 43.08 -1.26 -43.91
CA ASN A 143 42.89 -0.39 -45.10
C ASN A 143 41.60 0.45 -45.04
N GLY A 144 41.69 1.71 -45.50
CA GLY A 144 40.57 2.42 -46.13
C GLY A 144 40.22 3.77 -45.51
N VAL A 145 40.76 4.83 -46.11
CA VAL A 145 40.41 6.25 -45.94
C VAL A 145 39.04 6.55 -46.58
N ASP A 146 38.20 7.39 -45.96
CA ASP A 146 37.45 8.43 -46.69
C ASP A 146 36.95 9.56 -45.76
N GLU A 147 37.17 10.80 -46.19
CA GLU A 147 36.78 12.07 -45.55
C GLU A 147 35.43 12.55 -46.12
N GLY A 148 34.61 13.27 -45.35
CA GLY A 148 33.44 13.95 -45.95
C GLY A 148 32.39 14.59 -45.03
N GLN A 149 32.73 15.75 -44.46
CA GLN A 149 31.96 17.01 -44.28
C GLN A 149 30.44 17.05 -43.94
N GLU A 150 30.16 17.78 -42.85
CA GLU A 150 29.17 18.87 -42.62
C GLU A 150 27.69 18.76 -43.03
N ALA A 151 26.76 19.01 -42.07
CA ALA A 151 25.99 20.26 -41.98
C ALA A 151 24.84 20.16 -40.94
N ALA A 152 24.54 21.32 -40.34
CA ALA A 152 23.66 21.59 -39.21
C ALA A 152 22.15 21.46 -39.48
N ILE A 153 21.37 21.15 -38.44
CA ILE A 153 19.98 21.60 -38.29
C ILE A 153 19.75 22.02 -36.82
N VAL A 154 19.58 23.33 -36.64
CA VAL A 154 18.95 24.02 -35.50
C VAL A 154 17.47 24.15 -35.79
N VAL A 155 16.59 23.90 -34.81
CA VAL A 155 15.28 24.55 -34.69
C VAL A 155 14.81 24.55 -33.23
N ASP A 156 14.47 25.75 -32.78
CA ASP A 156 14.10 26.18 -31.43
C ASP A 156 12.69 25.78 -30.95
N ALA A 157 12.57 25.84 -29.62
CA ALA A 157 11.44 26.24 -28.76
C ALA A 157 10.04 26.49 -29.36
N ASP A 158 9.00 25.95 -28.74
CA ASP A 158 8.21 26.63 -27.67
C ASP A 158 6.91 25.82 -27.43
N SER A 159 6.58 25.47 -26.19
CA SER A 159 5.30 24.78 -25.88
C SER A 159 4.76 25.12 -24.50
N ASN A 160 3.95 26.18 -24.50
CA ASN A 160 2.77 26.48 -23.70
C ASN A 160 2.60 25.86 -22.30
N ASP A 161 3.01 26.62 -21.30
CA ASP A 161 2.47 26.53 -19.94
C ASP A 161 1.05 27.13 -19.90
N SER A 162 0.08 26.39 -19.36
CA SER A 162 -1.32 26.82 -19.28
C SER A 162 -1.99 26.41 -17.97
N ALA A 163 -2.27 27.45 -17.16
CA ALA A 163 -3.33 27.61 -16.16
C ALA A 163 -3.22 26.74 -14.88
N VAL A 164 -3.59 27.20 -13.68
CA VAL A 164 -4.93 27.71 -13.31
C VAL A 164 -4.84 28.54 -12.01
N LEU A 165 -5.58 29.65 -11.97
CA LEU A 165 -5.75 30.57 -10.84
C LEU A 165 -6.65 29.95 -9.75
N VAL A 166 -6.14 29.86 -8.52
CA VAL A 166 -6.90 29.45 -7.33
C VAL A 166 -7.65 30.66 -6.77
N ASN A 167 -8.98 30.62 -6.87
CA ASN A 167 -9.88 31.54 -6.17
C ASN A 167 -10.07 31.02 -4.73
N GLY A 168 -9.32 31.57 -3.78
CA GLY A 168 -9.43 31.27 -2.36
C GLY A 168 -10.67 31.93 -1.76
N ASN A 169 -11.71 31.12 -1.50
CA ASN A 169 -12.84 31.53 -0.70
C ASN A 169 -12.55 31.10 0.75
N GLU A 170 -12.17 32.05 1.59
CA GLU A 170 -11.88 31.87 3.02
C GLU A 170 -13.16 31.44 3.77
N ALA A 171 -13.08 30.30 4.46
CA ALA A 171 -14.04 29.89 5.47
C ALA A 171 -13.44 30.23 6.85
N GLU A 172 -14.02 31.20 7.55
CA GLU A 172 -13.79 31.39 8.97
C GLU A 172 -14.81 30.54 9.75
N GLU A 173 -14.42 29.34 10.18
CA GLU A 173 -15.12 28.62 11.25
C GLU A 173 -14.37 28.83 12.57
N GLU A 174 -14.95 29.71 13.39
CA GLU A 174 -14.51 30.06 14.74
C GLU A 174 -14.76 28.90 15.72
N TRP A 175 -13.69 28.22 16.15
CA TRP A 175 -13.73 27.20 17.19
C TRP A 175 -13.70 27.82 18.59
N GLY A 176 -14.87 27.99 19.20
CA GLY A 176 -15.03 28.42 20.60
C GLY A 176 -15.57 27.31 21.52
N ARG A 177 -14.69 26.52 22.14
CA ARG A 177 -15.01 25.69 23.32
C ARG A 177 -15.50 26.58 24.46
N LYS A 178 -16.66 26.29 25.05
CA LYS A 178 -16.96 26.66 26.44
C LYS A 178 -17.57 25.49 27.21
N ASN A 179 -16.84 25.10 28.24
CA ASN A 179 -17.22 24.17 29.28
C ASN A 179 -17.72 24.98 30.48
N ASP A 180 -18.94 24.73 30.94
CA ASP A 180 -19.47 24.86 32.30
C ASP A 180 -20.98 24.61 32.19
N GLY A 181 -21.62 23.74 32.96
CA GLY A 181 -21.70 23.67 34.40
C GLY A 181 -23.18 23.36 34.70
N THR A 182 -23.43 22.26 35.42
CA THR A 182 -24.76 21.92 35.98
C THR A 182 -25.36 23.10 36.75
N PRO A 183 -26.70 23.20 36.82
CA PRO A 183 -27.30 22.92 38.12
C PRO A 183 -28.60 22.10 38.07
N SER A 184 -28.79 21.40 39.18
CA SER A 184 -29.98 20.69 39.64
C SER A 184 -31.21 21.60 39.71
N ALA A 185 -32.39 21.03 39.45
CA ALA A 185 -33.64 21.26 40.17
C ALA A 185 -34.53 20.02 40.02
#